data_AF-A0A0M3JGI0-F1
#
_entry.id   AF-A0A0M3JGI0-F1
#
_cell.length_a   1.000
_cell.length_b   1.000
_cell.length_c   1.000
_cell.angle_alpha   90.00
_cell.angle_beta   90.00
_cell.angle_gamma   90.00
#
_symmetry.space_group_name_H-M   'P 1'
#
loop_
_entity.id
_entity.type
_entity.pdbx_description
1 polymer ?
#
loop_
_entity_poly.entity_id
_entity_poly.type
_entity_poly.pdbx_seq_one_letter_code
_entity_poly.pdbx_strand_id
1 'polypeptide(L)'
;LLRNEEREGLIRTRTIGAQHARGDVVIFLDAHCEVNINWLPPLLAPIKHNRKVMTVPVIDGIDMNTWEYKRVYGAADVHFRGIFEWGLLYKETEITKEEAQRRKYN
;
A
#
# COMPACT_ATOMS: atom_id res chain seq x y z
N LEU A 1 5.28 16.76 14.36
CA LEU A 1 6.24 16.78 13.23
C LEU A 1 7.62 16.44 13.77
N LEU A 2 8.24 15.38 13.26
CA LEU A 2 9.63 15.01 13.57
C LEU A 2 10.53 15.57 12.47
N ARG A 3 11.71 16.11 12.82
CA ARG A 3 12.68 16.66 11.87
C ARG A 3 13.97 15.86 11.97
N ASN A 4 14.48 15.40 10.84
CA ASN A 4 15.82 14.83 10.78
C ASN A 4 16.86 15.96 10.77
N GLU A 5 18.02 15.74 11.37
CA GLU A 5 19.13 16.72 11.39
C GLU A 5 19.76 16.88 10.00
N GLU A 6 19.73 15.82 9.19
CA GLU A 6 20.24 15.80 7.82
C GLU A 6 19.34 15.00 6.85
N ARG A 7 19.71 14.96 5.56
CA ARG A 7 18.95 14.23 4.54
C ARG A 7 19.18 12.72 4.64
N GLU A 8 18.28 12.05 5.33
CA GLU A 8 18.34 10.60 5.58
C GLU A 8 17.84 9.72 4.43
N GLY A 9 17.10 10.30 3.48
CA GLY A 9 16.44 9.55 2.41
C GLY A 9 15.22 8.75 2.90
N LEU A 10 14.49 8.15 1.95
CA LEU A 10 13.17 7.55 2.20
C LEU A 10 13.19 6.42 3.24
N ILE A 11 14.14 5.49 3.11
CA ILE A 11 14.20 4.27 3.95
C ILE A 11 14.48 4.60 5.41
N ARG A 12 15.54 5.37 5.68
CA ARG A 12 15.91 5.76 7.05
C ARG A 12 14.86 6.67 7.67
N THR A 13 14.28 7.60 6.91
CA THR A 13 13.19 8.46 7.39
C THR A 13 11.95 7.64 7.82
N ARG A 14 11.56 6.62 7.03
CA ARG A 14 10.48 5.70 7.42
C ARG A 14 10.81 4.93 8.70
N THR A 15 12.05 4.47 8.85
CA THR A 15 12.52 3.75 10.06
C THR A 15 12.49 4.64 11.30
N ILE A 16 13.02 5.87 11.20
CA ILE A 16 13.02 6.86 12.29
C ILE A 16 11.58 7.19 12.69
N GLY A 17 10.69 7.39 11.70
CA GLY A 17 9.27 7.62 11.95
C GLY A 17 8.60 6.46 12.69
N ALA A 18 8.90 5.22 12.30
CA ALA A 18 8.38 4.03 12.95
C ALA A 18 8.85 3.87 14.40
N GLN A 19 10.13 4.19 14.70
CA GLN A 19 10.67 4.16 16.06
C GLN A 19 9.98 5.15 17.02
N HIS A 20 9.49 6.27 16.48
CA HIS A 20 8.78 7.29 17.27
C HIS A 20 7.26 7.07 17.32
N ALA A 21 6.73 6.15 16.52
CA ALA A 21 5.31 5.85 16.49
C ALA A 21 4.90 5.15 17.80
N ARG A 22 3.73 5.50 18.34
CA ARG A 22 3.18 4.94 19.58
C ARG A 22 1.94 4.07 19.38
N GLY A 23 1.45 3.96 18.14
CA GLY A 23 0.28 3.15 17.82
C GLY A 23 0.63 1.67 17.69
N ASP A 24 -0.38 0.81 17.82
CA ASP A 24 -0.22 -0.64 17.68
C ASP A 24 0.13 -1.07 16.25
N VAL A 25 -0.22 -0.24 15.26
CA VAL A 25 0.05 -0.46 13.83
C VAL A 25 0.64 0.82 13.24
N VAL A 26 1.72 0.67 12.47
CA VAL A 26 2.35 1.76 11.71
C VAL A 26 1.83 1.71 10.27
N ILE A 27 1.33 2.85 9.78
CA ILE A 27 0.84 2.99 8.41
C ILE A 27 1.74 4.00 7.69
N PHE A 28 2.32 3.57 6.56
CA PHE A 28 3.11 4.43 5.71
C PHE A 28 2.25 4.96 4.57
N LEU A 29 2.20 6.29 4.44
CA LEU A 29 1.57 6.99 3.32
C LEU A 29 2.60 7.96 2.73
N ASP A 30 2.58 8.13 1.42
CA ASP A 30 3.36 9.17 0.78
C ASP A 30 2.70 10.53 1.00
N ALA A 31 3.49 11.61 0.92
CA ALA A 31 3.04 12.96 1.26
C ALA A 31 2.02 13.55 0.26
N HIS A 32 1.74 12.82 -0.83
CA HIS A 32 0.88 13.21 -1.94
C HIS A 32 -0.15 12.12 -2.25
N CYS A 33 -0.75 11.54 -1.20
CA CYS A 33 -1.82 10.57 -1.31
C CYS A 33 -3.16 11.15 -0.83
N GLU A 34 -4.25 10.71 -1.46
CA GLU A 34 -5.61 10.88 -0.96
C GLU A 34 -6.18 9.52 -0.59
N VAL A 35 -6.84 9.43 0.57
CA VAL A 35 -7.39 8.18 1.08
C VAL A 35 -8.89 8.10 0.77
N ASN A 36 -9.35 6.91 0.37
CA ASN A 36 -10.76 6.71 0.01
C ASN A 36 -11.65 6.52 1.26
N ILE A 37 -12.97 6.58 1.08
CA ILE A 37 -13.94 6.29 2.14
C ILE A 37 -13.70 4.87 2.65
N ASN A 38 -13.67 4.73 3.98
CA ASN A 38 -13.51 3.43 4.65
C ASN A 38 -12.24 2.65 4.26
N TRP A 39 -11.17 3.33 3.86
CA TRP A 39 -9.90 2.69 3.48
C TRP A 39 -9.20 1.97 4.65
N LEU A 40 -9.37 2.44 5.88
CA LEU A 40 -8.58 1.99 7.03
C LEU A 40 -9.05 0.65 7.64
N PRO A 41 -10.35 0.44 7.96
CA PRO A 41 -10.79 -0.80 8.61
C PRO A 41 -10.48 -2.09 7.82
N PRO A 42 -10.62 -2.15 6.48
CA PRO A 42 -10.23 -3.32 5.70
C PRO A 42 -8.73 -3.65 5.79
N LEU A 43 -7.86 -2.65 5.99
CA LEU A 43 -6.42 -2.85 6.15
C LEU A 43 -6.07 -3.32 7.57
N LEU A 44 -6.76 -2.81 8.59
CA LEU A 44 -6.48 -3.20 9.97
C LEU A 44 -7.06 -4.58 10.35
N ALA A 45 -8.18 -5.00 9.73
CA ALA A 45 -8.86 -6.24 10.09
C ALA A 45 -7.97 -7.50 9.95
N PRO A 46 -7.20 -7.70 8.85
CA PRO A 46 -6.28 -8.83 8.73
C PRO A 46 -5.14 -8.80 9.77
N ILE A 47 -4.61 -7.62 10.08
CA ILE A 47 -3.54 -7.43 11.07
C ILE A 47 -4.05 -7.77 12.46
N LYS A 48 -5.28 -7.36 12.80
CA LYS A 48 -5.95 -7.70 14.06
C LYS A 48 -6.11 -9.22 14.20
N HIS A 49 -6.46 -9.92 13.12
CA HIS A 49 -6.59 -11.37 13.13
C HIS A 49 -5.24 -12.08 13.26
N ASN A 50 -4.21 -11.58 12.58
CA ASN A 50 -2.87 -12.14 12.63
C ASN A 50 -1.80 -11.03 12.56
N ARG A 51 -1.11 -10.80 13.69
CA ARG A 51 -0.07 -9.76 13.84
C ARG A 51 1.15 -9.93 12.92
N LYS A 52 1.29 -11.08 12.25
CA LYS A 52 2.37 -11.33 11.26
C LYS A 52 1.96 -10.96 9.83
N VAL A 53 0.72 -10.52 9.63
CA VAL A 53 0.23 -10.07 8.31
C VAL A 53 0.58 -8.60 8.12
N MET A 54 1.09 -8.28 6.93
CA MET A 54 1.21 -6.92 6.42
C MET A 54 0.18 -6.74 5.31
N THR A 55 -0.57 -5.64 5.36
CA THR A 55 -1.57 -5.30 4.35
C THR A 55 -1.11 -4.12 3.50
N VAL A 56 -1.48 -4.13 2.23
CA VAL A 56 -1.23 -3.04 1.28
C VAL A 56 -2.57 -2.69 0.62
N PRO A 57 -2.96 -1.40 0.53
CA PRO A 57 -4.14 -1.01 -0.20
C PRO A 57 -3.96 -1.19 -1.71
N VAL A 58 -5.07 -1.21 -2.45
CA VAL A 58 -5.03 -0.93 -3.89
C VAL A 58 -4.60 0.53 -4.05
N ILE A 59 -3.58 0.76 -4.88
CA ILE A 59 -3.04 2.10 -5.14
C ILE A 59 -3.57 2.57 -6.48
N ASP A 60 -4.48 3.54 -6.44
CA ASP A 60 -5.00 4.20 -7.63
C ASP A 60 -4.14 5.42 -8.02
N GLY A 61 -4.28 5.88 -9.25
CA GLY A 61 -3.54 7.00 -9.80
C GLY A 61 -4.29 8.32 -9.62
N ILE A 62 -3.55 9.39 -9.34
CA ILE A 62 -4.03 10.77 -9.44
C ILE A 62 -3.19 11.44 -10.51
N ASP A 63 -3.85 12.01 -11.52
CA ASP A 63 -3.16 12.71 -12.60
C ASP A 63 -2.46 13.96 -12.08
N MET A 64 -1.15 14.10 -12.35
CA MET A 64 -0.35 15.19 -11.80
C MET A 64 -0.75 16.59 -12.30
N ASN A 65 -1.40 16.67 -13.47
CA ASN A 65 -1.77 17.94 -14.10
C ASN A 65 -3.23 18.29 -13.86
N THR A 66 -4.13 17.29 -13.97
CA THR A 66 -5.58 17.52 -13.88
C THR A 66 -6.16 17.19 -12.52
N TRP A 67 -5.40 16.54 -11.62
CA TRP A 67 -5.87 15.98 -10.35
C TRP A 67 -7.01 14.95 -10.51
N GLU A 68 -7.18 14.42 -11.72
CA GLU A 68 -8.19 13.41 -11.98
C GLU A 68 -7.80 12.08 -11.32
N TYR A 69 -8.71 11.54 -10.52
CA TYR A 69 -8.59 10.20 -9.96
C TYR A 69 -8.85 9.14 -11.03
N LYS A 70 -7.90 8.23 -11.21
CA LYS A 70 -7.90 7.17 -12.22
C LYS A 70 -7.65 5.82 -11.55
N ARG A 71 -8.58 4.90 -11.73
CA ARG A 71 -8.37 3.50 -11.31
C ARG A 71 -7.29 2.87 -12.16
N VAL A 72 -6.26 2.32 -11.52
CA VAL A 72 -5.11 1.71 -12.23
C VAL A 72 -5.51 0.36 -12.82
N TYR A 73 -6.34 -0.40 -12.11
CA TYR A 73 -6.83 -1.70 -12.53
C TYR A 73 -8.28 -1.52 -13.00
N GLY A 74 -8.48 -1.44 -14.32
CA GLY A 74 -9.70 -0.89 -14.92
C GLY A 74 -11.02 -1.52 -14.46
N ALA A 75 -11.04 -2.82 -14.16
CA ALA A 75 -12.23 -3.54 -13.70
C ALA A 75 -12.13 -3.91 -12.21
N ALA A 76 -13.24 -3.79 -11.48
CA ALA A 76 -13.29 -3.99 -10.02
C ALA A 76 -13.02 -5.44 -9.58
N ASP A 77 -13.14 -6.41 -10.49
CA ASP A 77 -12.89 -7.82 -10.27
C ASP A 77 -11.47 -8.25 -10.67
N VAL A 78 -10.74 -7.40 -11.39
CA VAL A 78 -9.36 -7.70 -11.82
C VAL A 78 -8.39 -7.18 -10.78
N HIS A 79 -7.68 -8.12 -10.16
CA HIS A 79 -6.70 -7.83 -9.13
C HIS A 79 -5.29 -8.14 -9.62
N PHE A 80 -4.34 -7.32 -9.21
CA PHE A 80 -2.94 -7.48 -9.53
C PHE A 80 -2.14 -7.82 -8.28
N ARG A 81 -0.98 -8.45 -8.50
CA ARG A 81 0.04 -8.69 -7.46
C ARG A 81 1.37 -8.14 -7.91
N GLY A 82 2.13 -7.63 -6.94
CA GLY A 82 3.52 -7.24 -7.14
C GLY A 82 4.41 -8.46 -7.38
N ILE A 83 5.32 -8.34 -8.34
CA ILE A 83 6.39 -9.28 -8.65
C ILE A 83 7.69 -8.51 -8.89
N PHE A 84 8.80 -9.23 -9.01
CA PHE A 84 10.07 -8.68 -9.48
C PHE A 84 10.52 -9.46 -10.71
N GLU A 85 11.04 -8.73 -11.70
CA GLU A 85 11.79 -9.36 -12.79
C GLU A 85 13.26 -9.56 -12.38
N TRP A 86 14.03 -10.29 -13.20
CA TRP A 86 15.41 -10.65 -12.87
C TRP A 86 16.36 -9.47 -12.69
N GLY A 87 16.00 -8.28 -13.19
CA GLY A 87 16.69 -7.02 -12.92
C GLY A 87 16.34 -6.37 -11.58
N LEU A 88 15.55 -7.04 -10.73
CA LEU A 88 15.02 -6.51 -9.46
C LEU A 88 14.13 -5.28 -9.63
N LEU A 89 13.51 -5.11 -10.79
CA LEU A 89 12.50 -4.08 -11.01
C LEU A 89 11.12 -4.58 -10.60
N TYR A 90 10.41 -3.75 -9.84
CA TYR A 90 9.02 -4.02 -9.47
C TYR A 90 8.14 -4.01 -10.72
N LYS A 91 7.29 -5.03 -10.83
CA LYS A 91 6.27 -5.16 -11.87
C LYS A 91 4.99 -5.68 -11.23
N GLU A 92 3.91 -5.60 -11.98
CA GLU A 92 2.60 -6.07 -11.55
C GLU A 92 2.06 -7.06 -12.57
N THR A 93 1.41 -8.10 -12.09
CA THR A 93 0.76 -9.11 -12.94
C THR A 93 -0.58 -9.48 -12.34
N GLU A 94 -1.52 -9.89 -13.18
CA GLU A 94 -2.83 -10.36 -12.72
C GLU A 94 -2.68 -11.55 -11.76
N ILE A 95 -3.60 -11.63 -10.81
CA ILE A 95 -3.67 -12.81 -9.95
C ILE A 95 -4.07 -14.04 -10.76
N THR A 96 -3.51 -15.19 -10.42
CA THR A 96 -3.89 -16.48 -11.02
C THR A 96 -5.35 -16.82 -10.69
N LYS A 97 -6.01 -17.61 -11.55
CA LYS A 97 -7.39 -18.11 -11.30
C LYS A 97 -7.52 -18.85 -9.97
N GLU A 98 -6.50 -19.63 -9.59
CA GLU A 98 -6.46 -20.36 -8.32
C GLU A 98 -6.54 -19.41 -7.12
N GLU A 99 -5.71 -18.36 -7.14
CA GLU A 99 -5.71 -17.35 -6.09
C GLU A 99 -7.03 -16.56 -6.05
N ALA A 100 -7.62 -16.25 -7.21
CA ALA A 100 -8.94 -15.62 -7.29
C ALA A 100 -10.03 -16.50 -6.65
N GLN A 101 -9.98 -17.82 -6.87
CA GLN A 101 -10.93 -18.77 -6.26
C GLN A 101 -10.69 -18.97 -4.75
N ARG A 102 -9.43 -18.86 -4.28
CA ARG A 102 -9.08 -19.01 -2.87
C ARG A 102 -9.60 -17.86 -2.00
N ARG A 103 -9.69 -16.65 -2.56
CA ARG A 103 -10.15 -15.46 -1.84
C ARG A 103 -11.67 -15.52 -1.63
N LYS A 104 -12.09 -15.71 -0.38
CA LYS A 104 -13.52 -15.71 0.00
C LYS A 104 -14.16 -14.32 -0.07
N TYR A 105 -13.36 -13.27 -0.02
CA TYR A 105 -13.76 -11.87 -0.04
C TYR A 105 -12.75 -11.11 -0.90
N ASN A 106 -13.22 -10.06 -1.60
CA ASN A 106 -12.36 -9.16 -2.38
C ASN A 106 -11.48 -8.31 -1.45
#